data_AF-T0RPP1-F1
#
_entry.id   AF-T0RPP1-F1
#
_cell.length_a   1.000
_cell.length_b   1.000
_cell.length_c   1.000
_cell.angle_alpha   90.00
_cell.angle_beta   90.00
_cell.angle_gamma   90.00
#
_symmetry.space_group_name_H-M   'P 1'
#
loop_
_entity.id
_entity.type
_entity.pdbx_description
1 polymer ?
#
loop_
_entity_poly.entity_id
_entity_poly.type
_entity_poly.pdbx_seq_one_letter_code
_entity_poly.pdbx_strand_id
1 'polypeptide(L)'
;MNLQKYGLMDSSWSLNQKQTALSLIVFFIFRFYCSLFLKKSLGHLFSGLSFKGHDNLQTRVSVCLRSLALPLFIILLPLDIFLSKFDKKPVSDMIFGTELRSSNSVLSLIFAPALSLMLIGSAYFAPFLYNASYLLRPKVSVVSTKEVPISKKRNFDLFENYGSKSLLFMTFTDLDEGRFKVNPSYEIRRTKGSLIYRPIVSIWDKSLGLKGIFKINKRFDFYKLIKIVKDNYPLFDSFYPVLSREFNEFANITEDKEDLSISPVAQNELFELLTNSLLATPLGSLELLKKGRINIFPYLILKDRLFTLLGKENSQEIDFVQRGDELFIRTIFQDDFSDQYRERFFTYNELRPVIYEIVWEKNRFDKEVSEVFSANFFYKAKWGSKVIEESKQWEKDYLFNPISIVDFIGFKDFSPNGLKSFEKYLQDYYYQEGKDSFNQSSEYQKLFIASMQRIFVVWQLKMKESNVPFSKVTVKKYTDMMRALQLNDVKFFGVVDDKSL
;
A
#
# COMPACT_ATOMS: atom_id res chain seq x y z
N MET A 1 -12.86 -11.64 22.01
CA MET A 1 -12.89 -10.15 21.93
C MET A 1 -13.61 -9.80 20.64
N ASN A 2 -14.90 -9.44 20.76
CA ASN A 2 -15.84 -9.25 19.65
C ASN A 2 -15.44 -8.07 18.76
N LEU A 3 -14.90 -8.35 17.58
CA LEU A 3 -14.55 -7.38 16.53
C LEU A 3 -15.68 -7.19 15.50
N GLN A 4 -16.93 -7.46 15.90
CA GLN A 4 -18.09 -7.43 14.98
C GLN A 4 -19.06 -6.26 15.21
N LYS A 5 -18.66 -5.18 15.91
CA LYS A 5 -19.57 -4.06 16.22
C LYS A 5 -19.05 -2.65 16.01
N TYR A 6 -18.01 -2.46 15.20
CA TYR A 6 -17.61 -1.14 14.72
C TYR A 6 -17.49 -1.15 13.20
N GLY A 7 -18.64 -1.15 12.54
CA GLY A 7 -18.72 -0.70 11.17
C GLY A 7 -18.22 0.75 11.12
N LEU A 8 -17.09 0.98 10.46
CA LEU A 8 -16.54 2.30 10.20
C LEU A 8 -17.53 3.21 9.42
N MET A 9 -18.60 2.65 8.84
CA MET A 9 -19.69 3.42 8.24
C MET A 9 -20.60 4.09 9.28
N ASP A 10 -20.99 3.41 10.35
CA ASP A 10 -21.78 4.03 11.43
C ASP A 10 -20.95 5.08 12.17
N SER A 11 -19.65 4.83 12.36
CA SER A 11 -18.77 5.79 13.01
C SER A 11 -18.42 6.96 12.10
N SER A 12 -18.12 6.78 10.80
CA SER A 12 -17.78 7.92 9.92
C SER A 12 -18.98 8.77 9.55
N TRP A 13 -20.17 8.20 9.36
CA TRP A 13 -21.39 8.98 9.11
C TRP A 13 -21.84 9.72 10.36
N SER A 14 -21.81 9.07 11.54
CA SER A 14 -22.11 9.76 12.81
C SER A 14 -21.03 10.77 13.21
N LEU A 15 -19.76 10.54 12.85
CA LEU A 15 -18.65 11.46 13.12
C LEU A 15 -18.65 12.62 12.13
N ASN A 16 -19.00 12.41 10.86
CA ASN A 16 -19.31 13.47 9.90
C ASN A 16 -20.55 14.25 10.31
N GLN A 17 -21.62 13.62 10.82
CA GLN A 17 -22.79 14.32 11.33
C GLN A 17 -22.47 15.12 12.59
N LYS A 18 -21.70 14.56 13.53
CA LYS A 18 -21.24 15.29 14.72
C LYS A 18 -20.32 16.44 14.35
N GLN A 19 -19.41 16.26 13.40
CA GLN A 19 -18.53 17.32 12.91
C GLN A 19 -19.29 18.37 12.10
N THR A 20 -20.27 17.98 11.29
CA THR A 20 -21.14 18.89 10.54
C THR A 20 -22.03 19.67 11.50
N ALA A 21 -22.64 19.01 12.49
CA ALA A 21 -23.42 19.64 13.55
C ALA A 21 -22.56 20.59 14.38
N LEU A 22 -21.36 20.17 14.80
CA LEU A 22 -20.41 21.02 15.51
C LEU A 22 -20.00 22.22 14.66
N SER A 23 -19.70 22.02 13.38
CA SER A 23 -19.31 23.09 12.45
C SER A 23 -20.46 24.06 12.20
N LEU A 24 -21.70 23.56 12.09
CA LEU A 24 -22.91 24.38 11.99
C LEU A 24 -23.13 25.17 13.29
N ILE A 25 -23.00 24.54 14.46
CA ILE A 25 -23.11 25.20 15.76
C ILE A 25 -22.05 26.29 15.89
N VAL A 26 -20.78 26.00 15.58
CA VAL A 26 -19.69 26.98 15.61
C VAL A 26 -19.95 28.10 14.61
N PHE A 27 -20.44 27.80 13.41
CA PHE A 27 -20.83 28.80 12.41
C PHE A 27 -21.96 29.71 12.91
N PHE A 28 -23.01 29.15 13.50
CA PHE A 28 -24.12 29.93 14.06
C PHE A 28 -23.68 30.77 15.25
N ILE A 29 -22.87 30.23 16.16
CA ILE A 29 -22.28 30.96 17.28
C ILE A 29 -21.42 32.12 16.78
N PHE A 30 -20.52 31.85 15.84
CA PHE A 30 -19.66 32.85 15.22
C PHE A 30 -20.49 33.95 14.54
N ARG A 31 -21.49 33.57 13.74
CA ARG A 31 -22.37 34.51 13.04
C ARG A 31 -23.23 35.32 14.01
N PHE A 32 -23.69 34.71 15.11
CA PHE A 32 -24.44 35.37 16.17
C PHE A 32 -23.57 36.43 16.86
N TYR A 33 -22.36 36.09 17.30
CA TYR A 33 -21.45 37.04 17.95
C TYR A 33 -20.99 38.15 17.00
N CYS A 34 -20.64 37.85 15.74
CA CYS A 34 -20.32 38.88 14.75
C CYS A 34 -21.49 39.85 14.55
N SER A 35 -22.72 39.33 14.45
CA SER A 35 -23.93 40.14 14.28
C SER A 35 -24.22 41.02 15.50
N LEU A 36 -23.98 40.49 16.71
CA LEU A 36 -24.19 41.20 17.97
C LEU A 36 -23.26 42.42 18.08
N PHE A 37 -21.96 42.26 17.78
CA PHE A 37 -20.99 43.34 17.92
C PHE A 37 -20.98 44.30 16.71
N LEU A 38 -20.96 43.76 15.49
CA LEU A 38 -20.72 44.52 14.26
C LEU A 38 -21.99 44.94 13.51
N LYS A 39 -23.20 44.54 13.95
CA LYS A 39 -24.48 44.71 13.22
C LYS A 39 -24.51 44.04 11.84
N LYS A 40 -23.46 43.28 11.49
CA LYS A 40 -23.21 42.67 10.19
C LYS A 40 -22.46 41.36 10.41
N SER A 41 -22.68 40.38 9.53
CA SER A 41 -21.77 39.24 9.43
C SER A 41 -20.58 39.62 8.54
N LEU A 42 -19.48 38.88 8.63
CA LEU A 42 -18.35 39.07 7.70
C LEU A 42 -18.79 39.01 6.24
N GLY A 43 -19.67 38.07 5.89
CA GLY A 43 -20.24 37.98 4.54
C GLY A 43 -20.99 39.25 4.12
N HIS A 44 -21.83 39.81 4.99
CA HIS A 44 -22.53 41.08 4.70
C HIS A 44 -21.57 42.28 4.62
N LEU A 45 -20.53 42.28 5.45
CA LEU A 45 -19.50 43.32 5.44
C LEU A 45 -18.74 43.33 4.11
N PHE A 46 -18.32 42.16 3.61
CA PHE A 46 -17.63 42.03 2.34
C PHE A 46 -18.52 42.21 1.11
N SER A 47 -19.80 41.85 1.21
CA SER A 47 -20.78 42.05 0.14
C SER A 47 -21.43 43.44 0.15
N GLY A 48 -20.97 44.36 1.01
CA GLY A 48 -21.52 45.72 1.13
C GLY A 48 -22.99 45.77 1.55
N LEU A 49 -23.51 44.71 2.15
CA LEU A 49 -24.86 44.64 2.67
C LEU A 49 -24.92 45.23 4.08
N SER A 50 -25.98 45.98 4.35
CA SER A 50 -26.21 46.60 5.65
C SER A 50 -27.67 46.42 6.05
N PHE A 51 -27.90 46.22 7.34
CA PHE A 51 -29.25 46.21 7.89
C PHE A 51 -29.60 47.60 8.41
N LYS A 52 -30.77 48.09 8.02
CA LYS A 52 -31.35 49.32 8.57
C LYS A 52 -32.59 48.94 9.39
N GLY A 53 -32.59 49.31 10.67
CA GLY A 53 -33.75 49.22 11.56
C GLY A 53 -34.05 50.58 12.19
N HIS A 54 -35.00 50.63 13.12
CA HIS A 54 -35.33 51.86 13.84
C HIS A 54 -34.21 52.25 14.81
N ASP A 55 -33.70 51.28 15.58
CA ASP A 55 -32.62 51.50 16.54
C ASP A 55 -31.41 50.57 16.34
N ASN A 56 -30.26 51.04 16.82
CA ASN A 56 -28.99 50.32 16.74
C ASN A 56 -29.00 48.99 17.51
N LEU A 57 -29.67 48.94 18.68
CA LEU A 57 -29.76 47.74 19.50
C LEU A 57 -30.78 46.76 18.90
N GLN A 58 -31.95 47.26 18.45
CA GLN A 58 -32.93 46.46 17.73
C GLN A 58 -32.32 45.82 16.48
N THR A 59 -31.55 46.58 15.69
CA THR A 59 -30.88 46.05 14.49
C THR A 59 -29.91 44.93 14.84
N ARG A 60 -29.15 45.03 15.94
CA ARG A 60 -28.25 43.95 16.41
C ARG A 60 -29.03 42.69 16.76
N VAL A 61 -30.06 42.82 17.59
CA VAL A 61 -30.88 41.69 18.05
C VAL A 61 -31.62 41.03 16.89
N SER A 62 -32.23 41.82 16.00
CA SER A 62 -32.91 41.34 14.80
C SER A 62 -31.96 40.59 13.86
N VAL A 63 -30.74 41.08 13.62
CA VAL A 63 -29.76 40.37 12.78
C VAL A 63 -29.26 39.08 13.44
N CYS A 64 -29.10 39.06 14.77
CA CYS A 64 -28.81 37.84 15.52
C CYS A 64 -29.91 36.79 15.37
N LEU A 65 -31.18 37.16 15.55
CA LEU A 65 -32.31 36.25 15.40
C LEU A 65 -32.46 35.76 13.95
N ARG A 66 -32.25 36.65 12.98
CA ARG A 66 -32.25 36.33 11.54
C ARG A 66 -31.13 35.36 11.16
N SER A 67 -30.00 35.41 11.88
CA SER A 67 -28.90 34.45 11.70
C SER A 67 -29.21 33.05 12.24
N LEU A 68 -29.97 32.95 13.33
CA LEU A 68 -30.44 31.67 13.89
C LEU A 68 -31.52 31.03 13.03
N ALA A 69 -32.39 31.85 12.42
CA ALA A 69 -33.47 31.39 11.54
C ALA A 69 -33.04 31.23 10.06
N LEU A 70 -31.74 31.35 9.74
CA LEU A 70 -31.22 31.22 8.37
C LEU A 70 -31.69 29.96 7.63
N PRO A 71 -31.72 28.74 8.24
CA PRO A 71 -32.19 27.54 7.55
C PRO A 71 -33.63 27.64 7.07
N LEU A 72 -34.50 28.28 7.86
CA LEU A 72 -35.90 28.53 7.51
C LEU A 72 -36.00 29.46 6.29
N PHE A 73 -35.15 30.49 6.21
CA PHE A 73 -35.17 31.44 5.10
C PHE A 73 -34.61 30.89 3.80
N ILE A 74 -33.69 29.91 3.84
CA ILE A 74 -33.25 29.22 2.63
C ILE A 74 -34.44 28.49 1.99
N ILE A 75 -35.31 27.88 2.80
CA ILE A 75 -36.53 27.20 2.33
C ILE A 75 -37.55 28.22 1.80
N LEU A 76 -37.65 29.39 2.43
CA LEU A 76 -38.57 30.47 2.04
C LEU A 76 -38.04 31.36 0.91
N LEU A 77 -36.82 31.13 0.41
CA LEU A 77 -36.19 31.96 -0.61
C LEU A 77 -37.00 32.06 -1.92
N PRO A 78 -37.65 31.00 -2.44
CA PRO A 78 -38.52 31.12 -3.62
C PRO A 78 -39.72 32.05 -3.40
N LEU A 79 -40.28 32.05 -2.18
CA LEU A 79 -41.38 32.93 -1.79
C LEU A 79 -40.91 34.39 -1.70
N ASP A 80 -39.72 34.63 -1.15
CA ASP A 80 -39.11 35.98 -1.10
C ASP A 80 -38.84 36.52 -2.53
N ILE A 81 -38.37 35.68 -3.46
CA ILE A 81 -38.21 36.05 -4.88
C ILE A 81 -39.57 36.39 -5.51
N PHE A 82 -40.61 35.60 -5.21
CA PHE A 82 -41.96 35.86 -5.71
C PHE A 82 -42.51 37.18 -5.17
N LEU A 83 -42.41 37.44 -3.87
CA LEU A 83 -42.85 38.68 -3.23
C LEU A 83 -42.11 39.91 -3.79
N SER A 84 -40.80 39.78 -4.04
CA SER A 84 -40.00 40.84 -4.65
C SER A 84 -40.44 41.19 -6.07
N LYS A 85 -41.02 40.25 -6.84
CA LYS A 85 -41.57 40.55 -8.17
C LYS A 85 -42.87 41.38 -8.12
N PHE A 86 -43.52 41.45 -6.97
CA PHE A 86 -44.75 42.23 -6.75
C PHE A 86 -44.51 43.46 -5.87
N ASP A 87 -43.26 43.96 -5.78
CA ASP A 87 -42.86 45.09 -4.93
C ASP A 87 -43.25 44.93 -3.45
N LYS A 88 -43.41 43.68 -2.98
CA LYS A 88 -43.67 43.39 -1.58
C LYS A 88 -42.37 43.13 -0.84
N LYS A 89 -42.33 43.52 0.44
CA LYS A 89 -41.18 43.25 1.31
C LYS A 89 -40.96 41.73 1.45
N PRO A 90 -39.72 41.24 1.49
CA PRO A 90 -39.47 39.83 1.73
C PRO A 90 -39.94 39.43 3.13
N VAL A 91 -40.33 38.17 3.32
CA VAL A 91 -40.81 37.62 4.60
C VAL A 91 -39.79 37.83 5.70
N SER A 92 -38.51 37.73 5.35
CA SER A 92 -37.42 37.95 6.29
C SER A 92 -37.32 39.42 6.78
N ASP A 93 -37.72 40.41 5.98
CA ASP A 93 -37.82 41.82 6.42
C ASP A 93 -39.07 42.04 7.27
N MET A 94 -40.19 41.38 6.94
CA MET A 94 -41.45 41.46 7.67
C MET A 94 -41.34 40.90 9.10
N ILE A 95 -40.65 39.77 9.27
CA ILE A 95 -40.52 39.08 10.56
C ILE A 95 -39.60 39.83 11.54
N PHE A 96 -38.51 40.43 11.05
CA PHE A 96 -37.49 41.03 11.93
C PHE A 96 -37.45 42.56 11.92
N GLY A 97 -38.31 43.21 11.14
CA GLY A 97 -38.41 44.67 11.09
C GLY A 97 -37.10 45.36 10.71
N THR A 98 -36.24 44.68 9.93
CA THR A 98 -34.95 45.20 9.46
C THR A 98 -34.90 45.06 7.95
N GLU A 99 -34.55 46.14 7.25
CA GLU A 99 -34.41 46.14 5.79
C GLU A 99 -32.96 45.85 5.41
N LEU A 100 -32.76 44.88 4.51
CA LEU A 100 -31.46 44.63 3.89
C LEU A 100 -31.22 45.69 2.80
N ARG A 101 -30.31 46.63 3.03
CA ARG A 101 -29.88 47.61 2.04
C ARG A 101 -28.51 47.26 1.49
N SER A 102 -28.43 47.16 0.16
CA SER A 102 -27.14 47.17 -0.54
C SER A 102 -26.58 48.59 -0.50
N SER A 103 -25.35 48.73 -0.02
CA SER A 103 -24.55 49.91 -0.35
C SER A 103 -23.96 49.68 -1.74
N ASN A 104 -24.32 50.52 -2.71
CA ASN A 104 -23.80 50.47 -4.09
C ASN A 104 -22.33 50.93 -4.17
N SER A 105 -21.49 50.47 -3.26
CA SER A 105 -20.06 50.74 -3.34
C SER A 105 -19.48 49.87 -4.46
N VAL A 106 -18.76 50.47 -5.41
CA VAL A 106 -17.99 49.72 -6.43
C VAL A 106 -17.11 48.64 -5.77
N LEU A 107 -16.68 48.89 -4.53
CA LEU A 107 -15.97 47.94 -3.68
C LEU A 107 -16.75 46.63 -3.44
N SER A 108 -18.05 46.66 -3.14
CA SER A 108 -18.81 45.44 -2.88
C SER A 108 -18.98 44.54 -4.12
N LEU A 109 -19.06 45.15 -5.30
CA LEU A 109 -19.07 44.43 -6.59
C LEU A 109 -17.76 43.70 -6.88
N ILE A 110 -16.63 44.18 -6.35
CA ILE A 110 -15.30 43.55 -6.51
C ILE A 110 -15.02 42.57 -5.38
N PHE A 111 -15.33 42.93 -4.13
CA PHE A 111 -15.05 42.10 -2.97
C PHE A 111 -15.92 40.84 -2.90
N ALA A 112 -17.19 40.89 -3.32
CA ALA A 112 -18.06 39.71 -3.33
C ALA A 112 -17.56 38.57 -4.25
N PRO A 113 -17.19 38.82 -5.52
CA PRO A 113 -16.59 37.79 -6.36
C PRO A 113 -15.19 37.39 -5.87
N ALA A 114 -14.36 38.33 -5.39
CA ALA A 114 -13.05 38.00 -4.83
C ALA A 114 -13.15 37.07 -3.61
N LEU A 115 -14.08 37.33 -2.69
CA LEU A 115 -14.35 36.47 -1.53
C LEU A 115 -14.90 35.12 -1.97
N SER A 116 -15.81 35.09 -2.96
CA SER A 116 -16.35 33.84 -3.50
C SER A 116 -15.23 32.98 -4.11
N LEU A 117 -14.32 33.58 -4.88
CA LEU A 117 -13.15 32.90 -5.43
C LEU A 117 -12.20 32.41 -4.33
N MET A 118 -11.98 33.21 -3.28
CA MET A 118 -11.18 32.82 -2.13
C MET A 118 -11.80 31.65 -1.38
N LEU A 119 -13.13 31.65 -1.19
CA LEU A 119 -13.86 30.56 -0.55
C LEU A 119 -13.80 29.27 -1.38
N ILE A 120 -14.03 29.36 -2.70
CA ILE A 120 -13.91 28.22 -3.62
C ILE A 120 -12.48 27.66 -3.60
N GLY A 121 -11.47 28.53 -3.68
CA GLY A 121 -10.07 28.12 -3.55
C GLY A 121 -9.78 27.45 -2.21
N SER A 122 -10.24 28.06 -1.11
CA SER A 122 -10.05 27.49 0.23
C SER A 122 -10.74 26.14 0.40
N ALA A 123 -11.93 25.94 -0.19
CA ALA A 123 -12.65 24.68 -0.15
C ALA A 123 -11.92 23.58 -0.93
N TYR A 124 -11.30 23.94 -2.07
CA TYR A 124 -10.46 23.03 -2.85
C TYR A 124 -9.19 22.61 -2.10
N PHE A 125 -8.56 23.55 -1.38
CA PHE A 125 -7.32 23.26 -0.62
C PHE A 125 -7.55 22.72 0.81
N ALA A 126 -8.75 22.90 1.38
CA ALA A 126 -9.09 22.45 2.74
C ALA A 126 -8.76 20.97 3.02
N PRO A 127 -8.98 20.02 2.09
CA PRO A 127 -8.59 18.62 2.29
C PRO A 127 -7.11 18.40 2.65
N PHE A 128 -6.19 19.23 2.13
CA PHE A 128 -4.76 19.11 2.44
C PHE A 128 -4.43 19.48 3.89
N LEU A 129 -5.26 20.32 4.53
CA LEU A 129 -5.08 20.75 5.91
C LEU A 129 -5.56 19.71 6.93
N TYR A 130 -6.27 18.66 6.49
CA TYR A 130 -6.82 17.63 7.38
C TYR A 130 -5.75 16.76 8.04
N ASN A 131 -4.64 16.48 7.33
CA ASN A 131 -3.55 15.67 7.85
C ASN A 131 -2.21 16.13 7.28
N ALA A 132 -1.21 16.33 8.16
CA ALA A 132 0.14 16.71 7.78
C ALA A 132 0.81 15.68 6.84
N SER A 133 0.40 14.41 6.89
CA SER A 133 0.91 13.38 5.96
C SER A 133 0.60 13.69 4.49
N TYR A 134 -0.43 14.49 4.19
CA TYR A 134 -0.77 14.88 2.82
C TYR A 134 0.22 15.86 2.20
N LEU A 135 1.00 16.56 3.05
CA LEU A 135 2.07 17.45 2.62
C LEU A 135 3.35 16.69 2.24
N LEU A 136 3.45 15.39 2.55
CA LEU A 136 4.56 14.55 2.13
C LEU A 136 4.64 14.54 0.60
N ARG A 137 5.85 14.80 0.10
CA ARG A 137 6.16 14.89 -1.32
C ARG A 137 7.16 13.80 -1.68
N PRO A 138 6.72 12.53 -1.83
CA PRO A 138 7.60 11.49 -2.33
C PRO A 138 8.07 11.86 -3.74
N LYS A 139 9.26 11.39 -4.10
CA LYS A 139 9.71 11.46 -5.49
C LYS A 139 8.96 10.37 -6.26
N VAL A 140 7.99 10.77 -7.06
CA VAL A 140 7.21 9.85 -7.90
C VAL A 140 7.81 9.88 -9.30
N SER A 141 8.35 8.74 -9.75
CA SER A 141 8.75 8.55 -11.14
C SER A 141 7.71 7.67 -11.83
N VAL A 142 7.08 8.21 -12.88
CA VAL A 142 5.98 7.53 -13.60
C VAL A 142 6.51 6.66 -14.75
N VAL A 143 7.81 6.70 -15.02
CA VAL A 143 8.40 5.95 -16.14
C VAL A 143 8.50 4.48 -15.78
N SER A 144 7.84 3.62 -16.56
CA SER A 144 7.92 2.18 -16.41
C SER A 144 9.34 1.69 -16.69
N THR A 145 10.10 1.39 -15.64
CA THR A 145 11.40 0.76 -15.81
C THR A 145 11.17 -0.69 -16.22
N LYS A 146 11.57 -1.05 -17.43
CA LYS A 146 11.64 -2.46 -17.83
C LYS A 146 12.96 -3.00 -17.33
N GLU A 147 12.91 -4.01 -16.47
CA GLU A 147 14.09 -4.79 -16.13
C GLU A 147 14.54 -5.53 -17.41
N VAL A 148 15.79 -5.33 -17.84
CA VAL A 148 16.36 -5.97 -19.03
C VAL A 148 17.60 -6.75 -18.59
N PRO A 149 17.76 -8.04 -18.94
CA PRO A 149 18.92 -8.80 -18.59
C PRO A 149 20.10 -8.24 -19.39
N ILE A 150 21.19 -7.98 -18.70
CA ILE A 150 22.41 -7.52 -19.35
C ILE A 150 23.15 -8.74 -19.92
N SER A 151 23.48 -8.68 -21.22
CA SER A 151 24.45 -9.51 -21.97
C SER A 151 23.99 -10.83 -22.63
N LYS A 152 24.33 -10.98 -23.93
CA LYS A 152 24.22 -12.23 -24.73
C LYS A 152 25.29 -13.29 -24.40
N LYS A 153 26.21 -13.01 -23.46
CA LYS A 153 27.36 -13.88 -23.12
C LYS A 153 27.17 -14.73 -21.86
N ARG A 154 25.97 -14.80 -21.30
CA ARG A 154 25.71 -15.52 -20.04
C ARG A 154 25.90 -17.02 -20.20
N ASN A 155 26.41 -17.65 -19.14
CA ASN A 155 26.59 -19.10 -19.08
C ASN A 155 25.25 -19.79 -18.76
N PHE A 156 24.73 -20.59 -19.69
CA PHE A 156 23.48 -21.32 -19.52
C PHE A 156 23.54 -22.38 -18.41
N ASP A 157 24.73 -22.90 -18.08
CA ASP A 157 24.91 -23.94 -17.06
C ASP A 157 24.63 -23.43 -15.64
N LEU A 158 24.63 -22.10 -15.44
CA LEU A 158 24.34 -21.46 -14.15
C LEU A 158 22.86 -21.16 -13.94
N PHE A 159 22.01 -21.38 -14.94
CA PHE A 159 20.59 -21.07 -14.82
C PHE A 159 19.87 -22.11 -13.98
N GLU A 160 19.15 -21.63 -12.98
CA GLU A 160 18.30 -22.46 -12.14
C GLU A 160 16.87 -21.93 -12.13
N ASN A 161 15.93 -22.84 -11.91
CA ASN A 161 14.55 -22.49 -11.60
C ASN A 161 14.46 -22.14 -10.12
N TYR A 162 13.89 -20.99 -9.79
CA TYR A 162 13.61 -20.58 -8.42
C TYR A 162 12.12 -20.34 -8.32
N GLY A 163 11.40 -21.11 -7.51
CA GLY A 163 9.94 -20.98 -7.44
C GLY A 163 9.37 -21.48 -6.13
N SER A 164 8.40 -20.74 -5.61
CA SER A 164 7.63 -21.16 -4.45
C SER A 164 6.16 -20.77 -4.54
N LYS A 165 5.31 -21.74 -4.24
CA LYS A 165 3.86 -21.59 -4.12
C LYS A 165 3.51 -20.69 -2.93
N SER A 166 4.19 -20.84 -1.79
CA SER A 166 3.93 -20.01 -0.61
C SER A 166 4.34 -18.55 -0.83
N LEU A 167 5.35 -18.31 -1.66
CA LEU A 167 5.77 -16.96 -2.07
C LEU A 167 5.02 -16.44 -3.29
N LEU A 168 4.17 -17.23 -3.95
CA LEU A 168 3.44 -16.88 -5.18
C LEU A 168 4.36 -16.31 -6.28
N PHE A 169 5.56 -16.86 -6.37
CA PHE A 169 6.63 -16.35 -7.21
C PHE A 169 7.43 -17.48 -7.85
N MET A 170 7.79 -17.32 -9.12
CA MET A 170 8.80 -18.14 -9.78
C MET A 170 9.60 -17.38 -10.82
N THR A 171 10.82 -17.81 -11.07
CA THR A 171 11.73 -17.23 -12.07
C THR A 171 12.72 -18.28 -12.55
N PHE A 172 13.33 -18.04 -13.71
CA PHE A 172 14.43 -18.82 -14.26
C PHE A 172 15.57 -17.87 -14.59
N THR A 173 16.67 -17.99 -13.83
CA THR A 173 17.76 -16.99 -13.85
C THR A 173 19.06 -17.61 -13.36
N ASP A 174 20.17 -17.00 -13.78
CA ASP A 174 21.53 -17.32 -13.36
C ASP A 174 22.03 -16.44 -12.20
N LEU A 175 21.15 -15.58 -11.64
CA LEU A 175 21.47 -14.71 -10.51
C LEU A 175 22.75 -13.87 -10.73
N ASP A 176 22.87 -13.28 -11.94
CA ASP A 176 24.02 -12.47 -12.35
C ASP A 176 25.33 -13.30 -12.34
N GLU A 177 25.36 -14.37 -13.15
CA GLU A 177 26.47 -15.33 -13.24
C GLU A 177 26.88 -15.94 -11.88
N GLY A 178 25.89 -16.18 -11.01
CA GLY A 178 26.09 -16.74 -9.68
C GLY A 178 26.67 -15.76 -8.65
N ARG A 179 26.64 -14.45 -8.90
CA ARG A 179 26.98 -13.40 -7.92
C ARG A 179 26.10 -13.51 -6.68
N PHE A 180 24.80 -13.74 -6.86
CA PHE A 180 23.87 -13.87 -5.74
C PHE A 180 23.66 -15.35 -5.39
N LYS A 181 23.63 -15.66 -4.09
CA LYS A 181 23.06 -16.92 -3.59
C LYS A 181 21.72 -16.65 -2.92
N VAL A 182 20.78 -17.57 -3.12
CA VAL A 182 19.46 -17.53 -2.47
C VAL A 182 19.28 -18.81 -1.66
N ASN A 183 18.92 -18.68 -0.39
CA ASN A 183 18.69 -19.81 0.50
C ASN A 183 17.27 -19.74 1.09
N PRO A 184 16.52 -20.86 1.09
CA PRO A 184 15.22 -20.92 1.73
C PRO A 184 15.36 -20.75 3.25
N SER A 185 14.44 -20.02 3.87
CA SER A 185 14.38 -19.89 5.32
C SER A 185 12.96 -19.58 5.80
N TYR A 186 12.81 -19.42 7.11
CA TYR A 186 11.58 -18.94 7.73
C TYR A 186 11.86 -17.76 8.66
N GLU A 187 10.96 -16.80 8.66
CA GLU A 187 10.83 -15.85 9.75
C GLU A 187 9.92 -16.46 10.83
N ILE A 188 10.49 -16.72 12.02
CA ILE A 188 9.77 -17.30 13.16
C ILE A 188 9.51 -16.20 14.19
N ARG A 189 8.24 -15.91 14.44
CA ARG A 189 7.79 -14.89 15.41
C ARG A 189 6.76 -15.47 16.35
N ARG A 190 6.84 -15.11 17.63
CA ARG A 190 5.79 -15.43 18.62
C ARG A 190 4.83 -14.24 18.72
N THR A 191 3.55 -14.45 18.43
CA THR A 191 2.53 -13.39 18.50
C THR A 191 1.35 -13.89 19.33
N LYS A 192 1.03 -13.18 20.41
CA LYS A 192 -0.11 -13.52 21.30
C LYS A 192 -0.15 -15.00 21.73
N GLY A 193 1.01 -15.57 22.03
CA GLY A 193 1.16 -16.95 22.50
C GLY A 193 1.32 -18.01 21.41
N SER A 194 0.90 -17.75 20.17
CA SER A 194 1.11 -18.67 19.05
C SER A 194 2.43 -18.39 18.32
N LEU A 195 3.07 -19.46 17.84
CA LEU A 195 4.24 -19.38 17.00
C LEU A 195 3.78 -19.25 15.53
N ILE A 196 4.22 -18.19 14.86
CA ILE A 196 3.95 -17.94 13.45
C ILE A 196 5.27 -18.08 12.72
N TYR A 197 5.32 -18.94 11.71
CA TYR A 197 6.45 -19.08 10.80
C TYR A 197 6.03 -18.64 9.39
N ARG A 198 6.83 -17.80 8.75
CA ARG A 198 6.58 -17.28 7.39
C ARG A 198 7.75 -17.59 6.47
N PRO A 199 7.52 -18.14 5.27
CA PRO A 199 8.59 -18.35 4.30
C PRO A 199 9.31 -17.05 3.96
N ILE A 200 10.64 -17.11 3.92
CA ILE A 200 11.51 -16.03 3.44
C ILE A 200 12.62 -16.63 2.58
N VAL A 201 13.25 -15.80 1.76
CA VAL A 201 14.44 -16.13 1.00
C VAL A 201 15.57 -15.27 1.54
N SER A 202 16.59 -15.90 2.11
CA SER A 202 17.84 -15.22 2.47
C SER A 202 18.65 -15.03 1.20
N ILE A 203 19.16 -13.82 0.96
CA ILE A 203 19.96 -13.47 -0.21
C ILE A 203 21.37 -13.09 0.26
N TRP A 204 22.37 -13.54 -0.47
CA TRP A 204 23.77 -13.19 -0.24
C TRP A 204 24.42 -12.69 -1.52
N ASP A 205 24.97 -11.48 -1.50
CA ASP A 205 25.82 -10.96 -2.58
C ASP A 205 27.28 -11.38 -2.33
N LYS A 206 27.80 -12.31 -3.14
CA LYS A 206 29.20 -12.77 -3.02
C LYS A 206 30.22 -11.67 -3.29
N SER A 207 29.88 -10.71 -4.15
CA SER A 207 30.83 -9.68 -4.59
C SER A 207 31.09 -8.61 -3.52
N LEU A 208 30.02 -8.21 -2.81
CA LEU A 208 30.08 -7.14 -1.80
C LEU A 208 29.94 -7.65 -0.36
N GLY A 209 29.61 -8.94 -0.18
CA GLY A 209 29.43 -9.55 1.12
C GLY A 209 28.19 -9.05 1.86
N LEU A 210 27.12 -8.74 1.13
CA LEU A 210 25.91 -8.12 1.67
C LEU A 210 24.75 -9.12 1.82
N LYS A 211 24.01 -8.94 2.92
CA LYS A 211 22.86 -9.77 3.28
C LYS A 211 21.57 -9.09 2.84
N GLY A 212 20.73 -9.85 2.15
CA GLY A 212 19.39 -9.46 1.78
C GLY A 212 18.34 -10.46 2.27
N ILE A 213 17.09 -10.03 2.34
CA ILE A 213 15.94 -10.90 2.63
C ILE A 213 14.81 -10.53 1.68
N PHE A 214 14.27 -11.51 0.97
CA PHE A 214 13.03 -11.38 0.20
C PHE A 214 11.89 -12.13 0.90
N LYS A 215 10.75 -11.48 1.09
CA LYS A 215 9.60 -12.06 1.78
C LYS A 215 8.27 -11.43 1.40
N ILE A 216 7.19 -12.13 1.77
CA ILE A 216 5.85 -11.55 1.82
C ILE A 216 5.69 -10.81 3.16
N ASN A 217 5.49 -9.50 3.11
CA ASN A 217 5.27 -8.68 4.30
C ASN A 217 3.81 -8.78 4.77
N LYS A 218 2.86 -8.54 3.86
CA LYS A 218 1.43 -8.50 4.19
C LYS A 218 0.55 -8.78 2.97
N ARG A 219 -0.64 -9.32 3.19
CA ARG A 219 -1.73 -9.34 2.22
C ARG A 219 -2.66 -8.16 2.51
N PHE A 220 -3.19 -7.50 1.48
CA PHE A 220 -4.19 -6.46 1.68
C PHE A 220 -5.32 -6.55 0.66
N ASP A 221 -6.46 -6.01 1.06
CA ASP A 221 -7.68 -5.99 0.28
C ASP A 221 -7.75 -4.67 -0.49
N PHE A 222 -7.25 -4.68 -1.72
CA PHE A 222 -7.22 -3.50 -2.57
C PHE A 222 -8.62 -3.11 -3.03
N TYR A 223 -9.51 -4.11 -3.21
CA TYR A 223 -10.93 -3.87 -3.45
C TYR A 223 -11.56 -2.99 -2.37
N LYS A 224 -11.38 -3.31 -1.08
CA LYS A 224 -11.90 -2.46 0.02
C LYS A 224 -11.37 -1.05 -0.03
N LEU A 225 -10.10 -0.89 -0.37
CA LEU A 225 -9.44 0.40 -0.42
C LEU A 225 -9.97 1.26 -1.59
N ILE A 226 -10.15 0.69 -2.78
CA ILE A 226 -10.76 1.39 -3.92
C ILE A 226 -12.25 1.64 -3.71
N LYS A 227 -12.97 0.73 -3.05
CA LYS A 227 -14.39 0.93 -2.67
C LYS A 227 -14.56 2.18 -1.81
N ILE A 228 -13.69 2.39 -0.82
CA ILE A 228 -13.70 3.62 -0.01
C ILE A 228 -13.53 4.86 -0.90
N VAL A 229 -12.64 4.81 -1.90
CA VAL A 229 -12.42 5.93 -2.84
C VAL A 229 -13.66 6.18 -3.69
N LYS A 230 -14.26 5.11 -4.25
CA LYS A 230 -15.49 5.16 -5.04
C LYS A 230 -16.64 5.80 -4.25
N ASP A 231 -16.89 5.31 -3.04
CA ASP A 231 -17.97 5.78 -2.17
C ASP A 231 -17.83 7.27 -1.80
N ASN A 232 -16.60 7.80 -1.81
CA ASN A 232 -16.30 9.20 -1.49
C ASN A 232 -16.08 10.08 -2.73
N TYR A 233 -16.16 9.54 -3.96
CA TYR A 233 -15.95 10.30 -5.19
C TYR A 233 -17.25 10.37 -6.02
N PRO A 234 -17.98 11.51 -5.98
CA PRO A 234 -19.27 11.65 -6.67
C PRO A 234 -19.22 11.46 -8.20
N LEU A 235 -18.05 11.64 -8.81
CA LEU A 235 -17.85 11.52 -10.25
C LEU A 235 -17.02 10.26 -10.61
N PHE A 236 -16.89 9.30 -9.70
CA PHE A 236 -16.10 8.09 -9.94
C PHE A 236 -16.55 7.37 -11.20
N ASP A 237 -17.84 7.13 -11.35
CA ASP A 237 -18.41 6.40 -12.50
C ASP A 237 -18.22 7.14 -13.83
N SER A 238 -18.06 8.47 -13.79
CA SER A 238 -17.81 9.27 -14.99
C SER A 238 -16.34 9.25 -15.40
N PHE A 239 -15.42 9.13 -14.45
CA PHE A 239 -13.98 9.20 -14.70
C PHE A 239 -13.29 7.84 -14.78
N TYR A 240 -13.86 6.82 -14.14
CA TYR A 240 -13.37 5.44 -14.12
C TYR A 240 -14.53 4.45 -14.37
N PRO A 241 -15.18 4.53 -15.54
CA PRO A 241 -16.39 3.76 -15.85
C PRO A 241 -16.14 2.25 -15.89
N VAL A 242 -15.01 1.80 -16.46
CA VAL A 242 -14.71 0.37 -16.60
C VAL A 242 -14.38 -0.23 -15.24
N LEU A 243 -13.56 0.47 -14.46
CA LEU A 243 -13.22 0.10 -13.09
C LEU A 243 -14.48 0.04 -12.22
N SER A 244 -15.38 1.02 -12.34
CA SER A 244 -16.63 1.02 -11.57
C SER A 244 -17.52 -0.19 -11.90
N ARG A 245 -17.64 -0.54 -13.18
CA ARG A 245 -18.43 -1.69 -13.64
C ARG A 245 -17.87 -3.00 -13.09
N GLU A 246 -16.58 -3.25 -13.27
CA GLU A 246 -15.94 -4.47 -12.76
C GLU A 246 -16.05 -4.58 -11.23
N PHE A 247 -15.89 -3.47 -10.51
CA PHE A 247 -16.09 -3.47 -9.05
C PHE A 247 -17.52 -3.84 -8.63
N ASN A 248 -18.53 -3.39 -9.38
CA ASN A 248 -19.92 -3.75 -9.11
C ASN A 248 -20.19 -5.23 -9.44
N GLU A 249 -19.53 -5.78 -10.46
CA GLU A 249 -19.61 -7.21 -10.78
C GLU A 249 -18.95 -8.06 -9.67
N PHE A 250 -17.78 -7.65 -9.17
CA PHE A 250 -17.11 -8.32 -8.06
C PHE A 250 -17.87 -8.22 -6.74
N ALA A 251 -18.64 -7.15 -6.51
CA ALA A 251 -19.52 -7.04 -5.33
C ALA A 251 -20.59 -8.14 -5.28
N ASN A 252 -20.96 -8.71 -6.43
CA ASN A 252 -21.96 -9.77 -6.54
C ASN A 252 -21.33 -11.18 -6.48
N ILE A 253 -20.01 -11.30 -6.51
CA ILE A 253 -19.28 -12.56 -6.41
C ILE A 253 -18.91 -12.77 -4.94
N THR A 254 -19.32 -13.90 -4.38
CA THR A 254 -19.05 -14.30 -2.98
C THR A 254 -17.58 -14.14 -2.61
N GLU A 255 -17.30 -13.74 -1.37
CA GLU A 255 -15.97 -13.33 -0.85
C GLU A 255 -14.83 -14.36 -1.00
N ASP A 256 -15.12 -15.59 -1.47
CA ASP A 256 -14.23 -16.76 -1.46
C ASP A 256 -13.38 -16.96 -2.72
N LYS A 257 -13.53 -16.16 -3.78
CA LYS A 257 -12.58 -16.21 -4.90
C LYS A 257 -11.28 -15.48 -4.52
N GLU A 258 -10.19 -16.23 -4.44
CA GLU A 258 -8.84 -15.68 -4.20
C GLU A 258 -8.33 -14.89 -5.41
N ASP A 259 -8.73 -15.27 -6.63
CA ASP A 259 -8.33 -14.62 -7.87
C ASP A 259 -9.41 -13.63 -8.35
N LEU A 260 -9.18 -12.36 -8.05
CA LEU A 260 -9.96 -11.23 -8.56
C LEU A 260 -9.04 -10.38 -9.45
N SER A 261 -8.73 -10.91 -10.63
CA SER A 261 -8.00 -10.19 -11.67
C SER A 261 -8.92 -9.22 -12.39
N ILE A 262 -8.39 -8.05 -12.72
CA ILE A 262 -9.11 -6.99 -13.45
C ILE A 262 -8.70 -6.96 -14.92
N SER A 263 -9.59 -6.48 -15.79
CA SER A 263 -9.28 -6.40 -17.22
C SER A 263 -8.16 -5.40 -17.52
N PRO A 264 -7.45 -5.53 -18.67
CA PRO A 264 -6.39 -4.59 -19.03
C PRO A 264 -6.85 -3.12 -19.13
N VAL A 265 -8.12 -2.88 -19.48
CA VAL A 265 -8.68 -1.52 -19.54
C VAL A 265 -8.91 -0.97 -18.13
N ALA A 266 -9.45 -1.79 -17.22
CA ALA A 266 -9.59 -1.44 -15.82
C ALA A 266 -8.23 -1.22 -15.13
N GLN A 267 -7.20 -1.99 -15.52
CA GLN A 267 -5.81 -1.80 -15.05
C GLN A 267 -5.28 -0.42 -15.42
N ASN A 268 -5.57 0.08 -16.63
CA ASN A 268 -5.17 1.43 -17.04
C ASN A 268 -5.90 2.52 -16.26
N GLU A 269 -7.21 2.38 -16.04
CA GLU A 269 -7.99 3.31 -15.22
C GLU A 269 -7.50 3.34 -13.77
N LEU A 270 -7.18 2.17 -13.22
CA LEU A 270 -6.64 2.02 -11.88
C LEU A 270 -5.23 2.61 -11.77
N PHE A 271 -4.37 2.40 -12.78
CA PHE A 271 -3.06 3.03 -12.86
C PHE A 271 -3.18 4.56 -12.89
N GLU A 272 -4.14 5.11 -13.65
CA GLU A 272 -4.41 6.55 -13.67
C GLU A 272 -4.86 7.06 -12.30
N LEU A 273 -5.79 6.35 -11.64
CA LEU A 273 -6.27 6.66 -10.30
C LEU A 273 -5.13 6.67 -9.27
N LEU A 274 -4.26 5.66 -9.31
CA LEU A 274 -3.09 5.55 -8.42
C LEU A 274 -2.10 6.68 -8.68
N THR A 275 -1.77 6.94 -9.94
CA THR A 275 -0.83 8.00 -10.33
C THR A 275 -1.35 9.38 -9.91
N ASN A 276 -2.62 9.69 -10.21
CA ASN A 276 -3.26 10.94 -9.79
C ASN A 276 -3.29 11.07 -8.26
N SER A 277 -3.45 9.96 -7.52
CA SER A 277 -3.42 9.95 -6.06
C SER A 277 -2.03 10.22 -5.49
N LEU A 278 -0.99 9.58 -6.04
CA LEU A 278 0.39 9.83 -5.63
C LEU A 278 0.81 11.29 -5.91
N LEU A 279 0.33 11.87 -7.01
CA LEU A 279 0.56 13.26 -7.39
C LEU A 279 -0.31 14.27 -6.61
N ALA A 280 -1.30 13.81 -5.84
CA ALA A 280 -2.17 14.67 -5.02
C ALA A 280 -1.38 15.35 -3.89
N THR A 281 -0.81 16.49 -4.24
CA THR A 281 -0.05 17.42 -3.40
C THR A 281 -0.54 18.83 -3.67
N PRO A 282 -0.29 19.82 -2.79
CA PRO A 282 -0.72 21.19 -3.04
C PRO A 282 -0.20 21.79 -4.35
N LEU A 283 0.95 21.32 -4.86
CA LEU A 283 1.51 21.74 -6.15
C LEU A 283 0.96 20.90 -7.31
N GLY A 284 0.82 19.58 -7.13
CA GLY A 284 0.26 18.67 -8.14
C GLY A 284 -1.26 18.79 -8.32
N SER A 285 -1.97 19.41 -7.37
CA SER A 285 -3.41 19.67 -7.47
C SER A 285 -3.77 20.56 -8.66
N LEU A 286 -2.89 21.49 -9.03
CA LEU A 286 -3.09 22.32 -10.22
C LEU A 286 -3.13 21.48 -11.50
N GLU A 287 -2.33 20.42 -11.58
CA GLU A 287 -2.37 19.48 -12.71
C GLU A 287 -3.64 18.64 -12.70
N LEU A 288 -4.09 18.19 -11.51
CA LEU A 288 -5.35 17.49 -11.35
C LEU A 288 -6.54 18.36 -11.78
N LEU A 289 -6.53 19.64 -11.43
CA LEU A 289 -7.56 20.60 -11.83
C LEU A 289 -7.57 20.81 -13.35
N LYS A 290 -6.41 20.89 -14.00
CA LYS A 290 -6.30 20.94 -15.48
C LYS A 290 -6.89 19.69 -16.16
N LYS A 291 -6.80 18.53 -15.51
CA LYS A 291 -7.45 17.27 -15.96
C LYS A 291 -8.95 17.19 -15.61
N GLY A 292 -9.55 18.27 -15.09
CA GLY A 292 -10.94 18.29 -14.66
C GLY A 292 -11.22 17.52 -13.37
N ARG A 293 -10.18 17.15 -12.60
CA ARG A 293 -10.32 16.43 -11.32
C ARG A 293 -10.53 17.44 -10.17
N ILE A 294 -11.77 17.92 -10.05
CA ILE A 294 -12.14 19.00 -9.11
C ILE A 294 -12.22 18.50 -7.66
N ASN A 295 -12.51 17.22 -7.42
CA ASN A 295 -12.57 16.66 -6.07
C ASN A 295 -11.27 15.91 -5.71
N ILE A 296 -10.40 16.55 -4.93
CA ILE A 296 -9.08 16.00 -4.56
C ILE A 296 -9.17 15.02 -3.38
N PHE A 297 -10.19 15.15 -2.54
CA PHE A 297 -10.27 14.42 -1.27
C PHE A 297 -10.17 12.88 -1.43
N PRO A 298 -10.82 12.24 -2.43
CA PRO A 298 -10.66 10.80 -2.67
C PRO A 298 -9.23 10.37 -3.02
N TYR A 299 -8.52 11.20 -3.78
CA TYR A 299 -7.11 10.99 -4.15
C TYR A 299 -6.19 11.08 -2.92
N LEU A 300 -6.48 12.01 -2.00
CA LEU A 300 -5.76 12.12 -0.74
C LEU A 300 -6.00 10.91 0.18
N ILE A 301 -7.25 10.46 0.30
CA ILE A 301 -7.57 9.24 1.06
C ILE A 301 -6.79 8.05 0.50
N LEU A 302 -6.81 7.88 -0.83
CA LEU A 302 -6.08 6.81 -1.50
C LEU A 302 -4.58 6.90 -1.20
N LYS A 303 -3.99 8.08 -1.35
CA LYS A 303 -2.58 8.35 -1.05
C LYS A 303 -2.18 7.97 0.37
N ASP A 304 -2.93 8.41 1.40
CA ASP A 304 -2.59 8.08 2.79
C ASP A 304 -2.73 6.58 3.07
N ARG A 305 -3.77 5.93 2.52
CA ARG A 305 -3.92 4.47 2.65
C ARG A 305 -2.80 3.71 1.97
N LEU A 306 -2.37 4.13 0.77
CA LEU A 306 -1.22 3.55 0.10
C LEU A 306 0.06 3.69 0.95
N PHE A 307 0.32 4.85 1.55
CA PHE A 307 1.48 5.01 2.43
C PHE A 307 1.36 4.22 3.74
N THR A 308 0.16 3.99 4.27
CA THR A 308 0.03 3.05 5.41
C THR A 308 0.41 1.61 5.05
N LEU A 309 0.30 1.23 3.77
CA LEU A 309 0.66 -0.10 3.28
C LEU A 309 2.14 -0.19 2.88
N LEU A 310 2.62 0.84 2.18
CA LEU A 310 3.96 0.89 1.59
C LEU A 310 5.02 1.41 2.57
N GLY A 311 4.65 2.21 3.58
CA GLY A 311 5.56 2.90 4.48
C GLY A 311 5.34 4.41 4.44
N LYS A 312 5.57 5.09 5.56
CA LYS A 312 5.43 6.55 5.69
C LYS A 312 6.81 7.14 5.98
N GLU A 313 7.63 7.29 4.93
CA GLU A 313 8.96 7.88 5.07
C GLU A 313 9.11 9.15 4.22
N ASN A 314 9.86 10.12 4.73
CA ASN A 314 10.03 11.43 4.08
C ASN A 314 10.84 11.35 2.77
N SER A 315 11.74 10.37 2.66
CA SER A 315 12.65 10.17 1.52
C SER A 315 12.18 9.10 0.54
N GLN A 316 10.92 8.68 0.62
CA GLN A 316 10.39 7.58 -0.20
C GLN A 316 10.39 7.93 -1.71
N GLU A 317 10.97 7.04 -2.51
CA GLU A 317 10.88 7.06 -3.97
C GLU A 317 9.79 6.05 -4.38
N ILE A 318 8.91 6.46 -5.28
CA ILE A 318 7.80 5.63 -5.75
C ILE A 318 7.86 5.55 -7.26
N ASP A 319 7.83 4.34 -7.80
CA ASP A 319 7.86 4.11 -9.23
C ASP A 319 7.00 2.93 -9.66
N PHE A 320 6.78 2.83 -10.96
CA PHE A 320 6.09 1.72 -11.57
C PHE A 320 7.12 0.88 -12.33
N VAL A 321 7.23 -0.40 -11.99
CA VAL A 321 8.25 -1.30 -12.55
C VAL A 321 7.60 -2.52 -13.15
N GLN A 322 8.09 -2.95 -14.32
CA GLN A 322 7.70 -4.23 -14.89
C GLN A 322 8.64 -5.32 -14.40
N ARG A 323 8.08 -6.34 -13.75
CA ARG A 323 8.81 -7.50 -13.21
C ARG A 323 8.26 -8.77 -13.81
N GLY A 324 8.91 -9.28 -14.84
CA GLY A 324 8.40 -10.40 -15.61
C GLY A 324 7.13 -10.04 -16.35
N ASP A 325 6.06 -10.77 -16.08
CA ASP A 325 4.77 -10.63 -16.76
C ASP A 325 3.78 -9.67 -16.09
N GLU A 326 4.12 -9.08 -14.94
CA GLU A 326 3.23 -8.19 -14.18
C GLU A 326 3.82 -6.78 -13.96
N LEU A 327 2.94 -5.82 -13.71
CA LEU A 327 3.28 -4.42 -13.38
C LEU A 327 3.10 -4.17 -11.88
N PHE A 328 4.11 -3.53 -11.28
CA PHE A 328 4.16 -3.30 -9.85
C PHE A 328 4.27 -1.82 -9.53
N ILE A 329 3.59 -1.41 -8.47
CA ILE A 329 3.98 -0.19 -7.75
C ILE A 329 5.09 -0.59 -6.81
N ARG A 330 6.22 0.08 -6.93
CA ARG A 330 7.38 -0.09 -6.07
C ARG A 330 7.61 1.17 -5.25
N THR A 331 7.99 0.95 -4.00
CA THR A 331 8.47 2.00 -3.12
C THR A 331 9.81 1.62 -2.53
N ILE A 332 10.73 2.58 -2.60
CA ILE A 332 12.09 2.47 -2.08
C ILE A 332 12.22 3.49 -0.97
N PHE A 333 12.71 3.05 0.18
CA PHE A 333 13.04 3.96 1.28
C PHE A 333 14.14 3.36 2.16
N GLN A 334 14.87 4.25 2.81
CA GLN A 334 15.83 3.89 3.85
C GLN A 334 15.14 4.07 5.20
N ASP A 335 15.14 3.03 6.02
CA ASP A 335 14.58 3.10 7.36
C ASP A 335 15.63 3.73 8.30
N ASP A 336 15.39 4.98 8.70
CA ASP A 336 16.29 5.76 9.54
C ASP A 336 16.56 5.10 10.90
N PHE A 337 15.67 4.22 11.38
CA PHE A 337 15.79 3.57 12.69
C PHE A 337 16.39 2.17 12.65
N SER A 338 16.26 1.45 11.53
CA SER A 338 16.72 0.04 11.45
C SER A 338 17.99 -0.16 10.63
N ASP A 339 18.61 0.90 10.11
CA ASP A 339 19.80 0.84 9.24
C ASP A 339 19.60 -0.20 8.12
N GLN A 340 18.46 -0.12 7.44
CA GLN A 340 18.09 -1.05 6.37
C GLN A 340 17.59 -0.29 5.15
N TYR A 341 18.02 -0.73 3.99
CA TYR A 341 17.42 -0.34 2.73
C TYR A 341 16.25 -1.27 2.45
N ARG A 342 15.07 -0.68 2.19
CA ARG A 342 13.84 -1.44 1.98
C ARG A 342 13.21 -1.09 0.65
N GLU A 343 12.81 -2.15 -0.02
CA GLU A 343 12.07 -2.09 -1.25
C GLU A 343 10.78 -2.89 -1.06
N ARG A 344 9.64 -2.22 -1.23
CA ARG A 344 8.31 -2.86 -1.17
C ARG A 344 7.60 -2.69 -2.47
N PHE A 345 6.90 -3.75 -2.89
CA PHE A 345 6.17 -3.71 -4.15
C PHE A 345 4.96 -4.64 -4.13
N PHE A 346 3.92 -4.27 -4.86
CA PHE A 346 2.74 -5.10 -5.05
C PHE A 346 2.15 -4.88 -6.45
N THR A 347 1.54 -5.92 -7.01
CA THR A 347 0.85 -5.84 -8.30
C THR A 347 -0.49 -5.14 -8.13
N TYR A 348 -0.81 -4.23 -9.03
CA TYR A 348 -2.13 -3.60 -9.07
C TYR A 348 -3.09 -4.30 -10.06
N ASN A 349 -2.66 -5.42 -10.65
CA ASN A 349 -3.48 -6.22 -11.56
C ASN A 349 -4.47 -7.16 -10.83
N GLU A 350 -4.31 -7.29 -9.51
CA GLU A 350 -5.14 -8.11 -8.63
C GLU A 350 -5.80 -7.23 -7.55
N LEU A 351 -7.03 -7.57 -7.16
CA LEU A 351 -7.75 -6.84 -6.12
C LEU A 351 -7.43 -7.28 -4.68
N ARG A 352 -6.68 -8.38 -4.52
CA ARG A 352 -6.20 -8.87 -3.22
C ARG A 352 -4.69 -9.17 -3.27
N PRO A 353 -3.87 -8.18 -3.64
CA PRO A 353 -2.47 -8.45 -3.91
C PRO A 353 -1.68 -8.67 -2.62
N VAL A 354 -0.50 -9.25 -2.82
CA VAL A 354 0.50 -9.46 -1.79
C VAL A 354 1.56 -8.37 -1.87
N ILE A 355 1.96 -7.82 -0.72
CA ILE A 355 3.08 -6.89 -0.60
C ILE A 355 4.35 -7.70 -0.40
N TYR A 356 5.20 -7.69 -1.41
CA TYR A 356 6.56 -8.18 -1.35
C TYR A 356 7.47 -7.14 -0.71
N GLU A 357 8.46 -7.61 0.04
CA GLU A 357 9.46 -6.78 0.68
C GLU A 357 10.84 -7.41 0.48
N ILE A 358 11.77 -6.61 -0.03
CA ILE A 358 13.20 -6.89 -0.05
C ILE A 358 13.86 -5.96 0.96
N VAL A 359 14.66 -6.54 1.84
CA VAL A 359 15.40 -5.81 2.86
C VAL A 359 16.88 -6.10 2.67
N TRP A 360 17.68 -5.05 2.48
CA TRP A 360 19.13 -5.12 2.44
C TRP A 360 19.74 -4.50 3.69
N GLU A 361 20.83 -5.10 4.17
CA GLU A 361 21.68 -4.48 5.18
C GLU A 361 22.26 -3.17 4.63
N LYS A 362 22.24 -2.10 5.42
CA LYS A 362 22.68 -0.78 4.96
C LYS A 362 24.14 -0.80 4.55
N ASN A 363 24.38 -0.33 3.34
CA ASN A 363 25.70 -0.15 2.77
C ASN A 363 25.66 1.01 1.78
N ARG A 364 26.80 1.60 1.44
CA ARG A 364 26.88 2.64 0.40
C ARG A 364 26.41 2.16 -0.99
N PHE A 365 26.38 0.84 -1.22
CA PHE A 365 25.97 0.23 -2.48
C PHE A 365 24.62 -0.50 -2.40
N ASP A 366 23.86 -0.34 -1.32
CA ASP A 366 22.59 -1.05 -1.11
C ASP A 366 21.57 -0.86 -2.26
N LYS A 367 21.42 0.37 -2.76
CA LYS A 367 20.56 0.69 -3.90
C LYS A 367 21.02 -0.01 -5.19
N GLU A 368 22.31 0.04 -5.50
CA GLU A 368 22.89 -0.60 -6.70
C GLU A 368 22.71 -2.12 -6.65
N VAL A 369 22.95 -2.72 -5.49
CA VAL A 369 22.77 -4.16 -5.26
C VAL A 369 21.32 -4.58 -5.43
N SER A 370 20.38 -3.82 -4.87
CA SER A 370 18.94 -4.03 -5.03
C SER A 370 18.53 -3.96 -6.50
N GLU A 371 19.04 -2.98 -7.26
CA GLU A 371 18.74 -2.81 -8.68
C GLU A 371 19.29 -3.97 -9.52
N VAL A 372 20.56 -4.37 -9.31
CA VAL A 372 21.16 -5.49 -10.04
C VAL A 372 20.49 -6.82 -9.68
N PHE A 373 20.24 -7.07 -8.39
CA PHE A 373 19.54 -8.28 -7.96
C PHE A 373 18.13 -8.33 -8.57
N SER A 374 17.36 -7.25 -8.46
CA SER A 374 16.00 -7.20 -8.98
C SER A 374 15.95 -7.43 -10.48
N ALA A 375 16.80 -6.73 -11.23
CA ALA A 375 16.85 -6.84 -12.69
C ALA A 375 17.23 -8.25 -13.17
N ASN A 376 17.99 -9.02 -12.37
CA ASN A 376 18.35 -10.39 -12.71
C ASN A 376 17.33 -11.41 -12.20
N PHE A 377 16.82 -11.23 -11.00
CA PHE A 377 15.94 -12.19 -10.34
C PHE A 377 14.50 -12.10 -10.85
N PHE A 378 14.00 -10.89 -11.13
CA PHE A 378 12.61 -10.68 -11.49
C PHE A 378 12.35 -10.53 -12.99
N TYR A 379 13.38 -10.46 -13.83
CA TYR A 379 13.23 -10.22 -15.27
C TYR A 379 12.29 -11.22 -15.99
N LYS A 380 12.39 -12.52 -15.69
CA LYS A 380 11.52 -13.58 -16.23
C LYS A 380 10.57 -14.15 -15.18
N ALA A 381 10.20 -13.33 -14.21
CA ALA A 381 9.31 -13.77 -13.15
C ALA A 381 7.90 -14.07 -13.66
N LYS A 382 7.25 -15.04 -13.02
CA LYS A 382 5.79 -15.21 -13.02
C LYS A 382 5.28 -15.07 -11.60
N TRP A 383 4.05 -14.56 -11.47
CA TRP A 383 3.46 -14.20 -10.18
C TRP A 383 2.06 -14.78 -9.98
N GLY A 384 1.63 -14.87 -8.72
CA GLY A 384 0.23 -15.08 -8.35
C GLY A 384 -0.32 -16.43 -8.81
N SER A 385 -1.52 -16.40 -9.40
CA SER A 385 -2.28 -17.59 -9.81
C SER A 385 -1.54 -18.50 -10.80
N LYS A 386 -0.76 -17.92 -11.73
CA LYS A 386 0.07 -18.68 -12.69
C LYS A 386 1.05 -19.61 -11.96
N VAL A 387 1.62 -19.16 -10.84
CA VAL A 387 2.53 -19.97 -10.02
C VAL A 387 1.77 -21.08 -9.30
N ILE A 388 0.54 -20.82 -8.85
CA ILE A 388 -0.31 -21.83 -8.21
C ILE A 388 -0.64 -22.94 -9.22
N GLU A 389 -0.95 -22.59 -10.47
CA GLU A 389 -1.23 -23.56 -11.53
C GLU A 389 0.00 -24.41 -11.86
N GLU A 390 1.17 -23.78 -12.09
CA GLU A 390 2.42 -24.48 -12.39
C GLU A 390 2.91 -25.33 -11.21
N SER A 391 2.67 -24.88 -9.97
CA SER A 391 3.05 -25.64 -8.78
C SER A 391 2.37 -27.00 -8.67
N LYS A 392 1.16 -27.18 -9.22
CA LYS A 392 0.48 -28.48 -9.26
C LYS A 392 1.26 -29.50 -10.09
N GLN A 393 1.91 -29.05 -11.17
CA GLN A 393 2.76 -29.92 -11.97
C GLN A 393 4.05 -30.27 -11.23
N TRP A 394 4.66 -29.31 -10.51
CA TRP A 394 5.86 -29.58 -9.70
C TRP A 394 5.60 -30.60 -8.59
N GLU A 395 4.45 -30.48 -7.91
CA GLU A 395 4.00 -31.41 -6.88
C GLU A 395 3.78 -32.82 -7.45
N LYS A 396 3.23 -32.92 -8.67
CA LYS A 396 2.98 -34.20 -9.36
C LYS A 396 4.26 -34.87 -9.85
N ASP A 397 5.17 -34.10 -10.42
CA ASP A 397 6.40 -34.59 -11.06
C ASP A 397 7.59 -34.64 -10.10
N TYR A 398 7.41 -34.24 -8.85
CA TYR A 398 8.48 -34.13 -7.84
C TYR A 398 9.64 -33.23 -8.30
N LEU A 399 9.29 -32.10 -8.91
CA LEU A 399 10.26 -31.09 -9.33
C LEU A 399 10.56 -30.17 -8.14
N PHE A 400 11.77 -30.31 -7.61
CA PHE A 400 12.24 -29.51 -6.48
C PHE A 400 13.25 -28.47 -6.93
N ASN A 401 13.17 -27.31 -6.29
CA ASN A 401 14.12 -26.21 -6.42
C ASN A 401 14.46 -25.60 -5.05
N PRO A 402 15.54 -24.80 -4.94
CA PRO A 402 16.02 -24.31 -3.64
C PRO A 402 14.95 -23.59 -2.82
N ILE A 403 14.10 -22.79 -3.46
CA ILE A 403 13.08 -22.01 -2.76
C ILE A 403 11.86 -22.88 -2.41
N SER A 404 11.48 -23.83 -3.27
CA SER A 404 10.35 -24.74 -3.05
C SER A 404 10.47 -25.60 -1.78
N ILE A 405 11.67 -25.72 -1.20
CA ILE A 405 11.88 -26.39 0.09
C ILE A 405 10.89 -25.88 1.14
N VAL A 406 10.58 -24.57 1.17
CA VAL A 406 9.63 -23.99 2.13
C VAL A 406 8.17 -24.40 1.90
N ASP A 407 7.83 -24.86 0.70
CA ASP A 407 6.48 -25.34 0.34
C ASP A 407 6.30 -26.80 0.73
N PHE A 408 7.35 -27.60 0.49
CA PHE A 408 7.34 -29.03 0.73
C PHE A 408 7.59 -29.40 2.20
N ILE A 409 8.14 -28.49 3.01
CA ILE A 409 8.25 -28.67 4.47
C ILE A 409 6.85 -28.66 5.10
N GLY A 410 6.36 -29.86 5.41
CA GLY A 410 5.03 -30.08 5.98
C GLY A 410 3.94 -30.39 4.96
N PHE A 411 4.32 -30.65 3.69
CA PHE A 411 3.39 -31.16 2.69
C PHE A 411 2.91 -32.56 3.07
N LYS A 412 1.58 -32.75 3.12
CA LYS A 412 0.96 -33.98 3.64
C LYS A 412 0.76 -35.04 2.57
N ASP A 413 0.54 -34.62 1.33
CA ASP A 413 0.07 -35.50 0.26
C ASP A 413 1.23 -36.12 -0.55
N PHE A 414 2.36 -36.36 0.12
CA PHE A 414 3.47 -37.06 -0.51
C PHE A 414 3.10 -38.52 -0.79
N SER A 415 3.33 -38.97 -2.01
CA SER A 415 3.51 -40.41 -2.25
C SER A 415 4.81 -40.88 -1.57
N PRO A 416 4.95 -42.18 -1.23
CA PRO A 416 6.19 -42.70 -0.66
C PRO A 416 7.44 -42.42 -1.52
N ASN A 417 7.29 -42.47 -2.85
CA ASN A 417 8.36 -42.16 -3.79
C ASN A 417 8.67 -40.67 -3.82
N GLY A 418 7.64 -39.82 -3.76
CA GLY A 418 7.78 -38.36 -3.69
C GLY A 418 8.52 -37.91 -2.44
N LEU A 419 8.14 -38.46 -1.28
CA LEU A 419 8.81 -38.18 -0.01
C LEU A 419 10.29 -38.56 -0.05
N LYS A 420 10.61 -39.77 -0.55
CA LYS A 420 12.00 -40.22 -0.68
C LYS A 420 12.81 -39.34 -1.63
N SER A 421 12.19 -38.88 -2.72
CA SER A 421 12.82 -37.98 -3.69
C SER A 421 13.08 -36.60 -3.08
N PHE A 422 12.11 -36.06 -2.33
CA PHE A 422 12.26 -34.80 -1.61
C PHE A 422 13.33 -34.89 -0.53
N GLU A 423 13.35 -35.97 0.26
CA GLU A 423 14.38 -36.18 1.29
C GLU A 423 15.78 -36.29 0.70
N LYS A 424 15.92 -36.96 -0.45
CA LYS A 424 17.18 -37.02 -1.17
C LYS A 424 17.59 -35.63 -1.66
N TYR A 425 16.67 -34.89 -2.30
CA TYR A 425 16.92 -33.53 -2.76
C TYR A 425 17.37 -32.62 -1.61
N LEU A 426 16.68 -32.67 -0.47
CA LEU A 426 17.02 -31.90 0.73
C LEU A 426 18.44 -32.22 1.20
N GLN A 427 18.82 -33.50 1.28
CA GLN A 427 20.17 -33.91 1.68
C GLN A 427 21.22 -33.41 0.69
N ASP A 428 21.00 -33.63 -0.60
CA ASP A 428 21.94 -33.27 -1.65
C ASP A 428 22.15 -31.75 -1.70
N TYR A 429 21.05 -30.97 -1.65
CA TYR A 429 21.10 -29.51 -1.65
C TYR A 429 21.90 -28.95 -0.47
N TYR A 430 21.57 -29.34 0.78
CA TYR A 430 22.27 -28.81 1.95
C TYR A 430 23.70 -29.33 2.08
N TYR A 431 24.00 -30.51 1.56
CA TYR A 431 25.37 -31.02 1.51
C TYR A 431 26.23 -30.18 0.55
N GLN A 432 25.74 -29.91 -0.67
CA GLN A 432 26.46 -29.09 -1.64
C GLN A 432 26.59 -27.64 -1.17
N GLU A 433 25.51 -27.02 -0.67
CA GLU A 433 25.59 -25.66 -0.13
C GLU A 433 26.48 -25.58 1.12
N GLY A 434 26.49 -26.62 1.95
CA GLY A 434 27.40 -26.73 3.08
C GLY A 434 28.86 -26.77 2.63
N LYS A 435 29.17 -27.60 1.64
CA LYS A 435 30.49 -27.67 1.02
C LYS A 435 30.92 -26.32 0.44
N ASP A 436 30.05 -25.70 -0.34
CA ASP A 436 30.28 -24.38 -0.94
C ASP A 436 30.49 -23.29 0.09
N SER A 437 29.80 -23.35 1.23
CA SER A 437 29.86 -22.31 2.26
C SER A 437 31.26 -22.13 2.85
N PHE A 438 32.09 -23.17 2.86
CA PHE A 438 33.49 -23.09 3.31
C PHE A 438 34.38 -22.30 2.34
N ASN A 439 34.01 -22.24 1.07
CA ASN A 439 34.71 -21.47 0.05
C ASN A 439 34.21 -20.01 -0.05
N GLN A 440 33.31 -19.60 0.85
CA GLN A 440 32.74 -18.26 0.91
C GLN A 440 33.21 -17.54 2.19
N SER A 441 32.57 -16.41 2.54
CA SER A 441 32.87 -15.71 3.78
C SER A 441 32.28 -16.41 5.01
N SER A 442 32.89 -16.18 6.17
CA SER A 442 32.34 -16.63 7.46
C SER A 442 30.96 -16.04 7.75
N GLU A 443 30.66 -14.85 7.21
CA GLU A 443 29.35 -14.21 7.31
C GLU A 443 28.28 -14.92 6.48
N TYR A 444 28.63 -15.42 5.28
CA TYR A 444 27.74 -16.28 4.51
C TYR A 444 27.47 -17.59 5.27
N GLN A 445 28.51 -18.23 5.79
CA GLN A 445 28.36 -19.49 6.52
C GLN A 445 27.43 -19.34 7.73
N LYS A 446 27.56 -18.25 8.51
CA LYS A 446 26.63 -17.93 9.61
C LYS A 446 25.20 -17.75 9.12
N LEU A 447 24.98 -17.04 8.02
CA LEU A 447 23.66 -16.84 7.40
C LEU A 447 23.05 -18.17 6.93
N PHE A 448 23.86 -19.03 6.33
CA PHE A 448 23.46 -20.35 5.87
C PHE A 448 23.08 -21.27 7.03
N ILE A 449 23.91 -21.34 8.08
CA ILE A 449 23.61 -22.10 9.31
C ILE A 449 22.31 -21.60 9.95
N ALA A 450 22.13 -20.28 10.06
CA ALA A 450 20.90 -19.70 10.61
C ALA A 450 19.68 -20.08 9.75
N SER A 451 19.82 -20.10 8.43
CA SER A 451 18.76 -20.53 7.51
C SER A 451 18.42 -22.01 7.71
N MET A 452 19.44 -22.88 7.78
CA MET A 452 19.29 -24.31 8.06
C MET A 452 18.58 -24.58 9.39
N GLN A 453 18.96 -23.85 10.45
CA GLN A 453 18.36 -23.98 11.77
C GLN A 453 16.86 -23.62 11.76
N ARG A 454 16.48 -22.52 11.11
CA ARG A 454 15.08 -22.08 11.04
C ARG A 454 14.24 -23.08 10.25
N ILE A 455 14.77 -23.61 9.15
CA ILE A 455 14.16 -24.70 8.38
C ILE A 455 13.94 -25.92 9.27
N PHE A 456 14.95 -26.34 10.02
CA PHE A 456 14.86 -27.50 10.91
C PHE A 456 13.82 -27.34 12.01
N VAL A 457 13.77 -26.16 12.64
CA VAL A 457 12.77 -25.86 13.68
C VAL A 457 11.35 -25.96 13.11
N VAL A 458 11.08 -25.34 11.96
CA VAL A 458 9.76 -25.41 11.32
C VAL A 458 9.44 -26.85 10.89
N TRP A 459 10.41 -27.57 10.38
CA TRP A 459 10.26 -28.98 10.01
C TRP A 459 9.86 -29.86 11.21
N GLN A 460 10.52 -29.71 12.35
CA GLN A 460 10.16 -30.42 13.59
C GLN A 460 8.75 -30.06 14.09
N LEU A 461 8.36 -28.79 13.97
CA LEU A 461 7.01 -28.36 14.35
C LEU A 461 5.95 -28.98 13.44
N LYS A 462 6.19 -28.96 12.12
CA LYS A 462 5.29 -29.58 11.13
C LYS A 462 5.15 -31.08 11.32
N MET A 463 6.23 -31.79 11.64
CA MET A 463 6.15 -33.22 12.00
C MET A 463 5.20 -33.48 13.17
N LYS A 464 5.27 -32.64 14.23
CA LYS A 464 4.42 -32.76 15.41
C LYS A 464 2.96 -32.39 15.13
N GLU A 465 2.72 -31.33 14.36
CA GLU A 465 1.38 -30.82 14.08
C GLU A 465 0.63 -31.69 13.06
N SER A 466 1.33 -32.26 12.08
CA SER A 466 0.73 -32.82 10.87
C SER A 466 1.03 -34.31 10.64
N ASN A 467 1.72 -34.99 11.57
CA ASN A 467 2.13 -36.39 11.45
C ASN A 467 2.82 -36.71 10.12
N VAL A 468 3.60 -35.78 9.55
CA VAL A 468 4.28 -35.99 8.27
C VAL A 468 5.44 -36.98 8.49
N PRO A 469 5.45 -38.15 7.82
CA PRO A 469 6.31 -39.28 8.18
C PRO A 469 7.69 -39.19 7.52
N PHE A 470 8.48 -38.17 7.82
CA PHE A 470 9.86 -38.13 7.33
C PHE A 470 10.73 -39.18 8.01
N SER A 471 11.75 -39.67 7.29
CA SER A 471 12.66 -40.69 7.79
C SER A 471 13.59 -40.13 8.87
N LYS A 472 13.76 -40.91 9.94
CA LYS A 472 14.72 -40.60 11.03
C LYS A 472 16.15 -40.44 10.51
N VAL A 473 16.50 -41.13 9.41
CA VAL A 473 17.80 -41.05 8.75
C VAL A 473 18.02 -39.65 8.17
N THR A 474 17.04 -39.10 7.46
CA THR A 474 17.14 -37.75 6.87
C THR A 474 17.26 -36.68 7.95
N VAL A 475 16.47 -36.79 9.03
CA VAL A 475 16.58 -35.89 10.20
C VAL A 475 17.96 -35.94 10.84
N LYS A 476 18.50 -37.16 11.04
CA LYS A 476 19.84 -37.34 11.61
C LYS A 476 20.92 -36.72 10.71
N LYS A 477 20.93 -37.04 9.41
CA LYS A 477 21.89 -36.47 8.46
C LYS A 477 21.84 -34.95 8.41
N TYR A 478 20.64 -34.36 8.43
CA TYR A 478 20.49 -32.90 8.47
C TYR A 478 21.12 -32.30 9.74
N THR A 479 20.90 -32.94 10.88
CA THR A 479 21.47 -32.53 12.16
C THR A 479 22.99 -32.68 12.17
N ASP A 480 23.51 -33.77 11.61
CA ASP A 480 24.96 -34.02 11.48
C ASP A 480 25.62 -32.97 10.57
N MET A 481 25.00 -32.63 9.43
CA MET A 481 25.43 -31.53 8.55
C MET A 481 25.49 -30.19 9.28
N MET A 482 24.43 -29.82 10.01
CA MET A 482 24.41 -28.59 10.81
C MET A 482 25.52 -28.57 11.87
N ARG A 483 25.74 -29.69 12.56
CA ARG A 483 26.79 -29.81 13.58
C ARG A 483 28.17 -29.69 12.96
N ALA A 484 28.41 -30.32 11.82
CA ALA A 484 29.68 -30.21 11.09
C ALA A 484 29.97 -28.76 10.69
N LEU A 485 28.97 -28.02 10.19
CA LEU A 485 29.10 -26.60 9.87
C LEU A 485 29.40 -25.75 11.12
N GLN A 486 28.73 -26.02 12.25
CA GLN A 486 28.99 -25.31 13.52
C GLN A 486 30.38 -25.58 14.10
N LEU A 487 30.93 -26.78 13.88
CA LEU A 487 32.24 -27.19 14.33
C LEU A 487 33.36 -26.88 13.32
N ASN A 488 33.03 -26.31 12.16
CA ASN A 488 33.94 -26.13 11.03
C ASN A 488 34.64 -27.42 10.57
N ASP A 489 33.93 -28.55 10.60
CA ASP A 489 34.44 -29.84 10.14
C ASP A 489 34.38 -29.95 8.61
N VAL A 490 35.40 -29.40 7.93
CA VAL A 490 35.55 -29.43 6.47
C VAL A 490 35.65 -30.85 5.90
N LYS A 491 36.16 -31.82 6.68
CA LYS A 491 36.31 -33.21 6.24
C LYS A 491 34.97 -33.90 6.02
N PHE A 492 33.96 -33.57 6.82
CA PHE A 492 32.59 -34.07 6.65
C PHE A 492 32.05 -33.80 5.24
N PHE A 493 32.39 -32.63 4.68
CA PHE A 493 31.93 -32.19 3.36
C PHE A 493 32.90 -32.54 2.22
N GLY A 494 33.95 -33.32 2.51
CA GLY A 494 34.98 -33.67 1.54
C GLY A 494 35.75 -32.45 1.01
N VAL A 495 35.87 -31.40 1.81
CA VAL A 495 36.72 -30.24 1.51
C VAL A 495 38.13 -30.54 2.03
N VAL A 496 39.14 -30.32 1.19
CA VAL A 496 40.55 -30.48 1.57
C VAL A 496 40.95 -29.25 2.39
N ASP A 497 41.55 -29.48 3.56
CA ASP A 497 41.97 -28.41 4.45
C ASP A 497 43.31 -27.84 3.97
N ASP A 498 43.30 -26.67 3.32
CA ASP A 498 44.50 -26.03 2.77
C ASP A 498 45.57 -25.68 3.83
N LYS A 499 45.25 -25.83 5.12
CA LYS A 499 46.23 -25.72 6.23
C LYS A 499 47.09 -26.97 6.43
N SER A 500 46.98 -27.97 5.54
CA SER A 500 47.74 -29.23 5.60
C SER A 500 48.72 -29.44 4.43
N LEU A 501 49.01 -28.39 3.66
CA LEU A 501 50.09 -28.34 2.66
C LEU A 501 51.22 -27.39 3.07
#